data_AF-A0A8D2E704-F1
#
_entry.id   AF-A0A8D2E704-F1
#
_cell.length_a   1.000
_cell.length_b   1.000
_cell.length_c   1.000
_cell.angle_alpha   90.00
_cell.angle_beta   90.00
_cell.angle_gamma   90.00
#
_symmetry.space_group_name_H-M   'P 1'
#
loop_
_entity.id
_entity.type
_entity.pdbx_description
1 polymer ?
#
loop_
_entity_poly.entity_id
_entity_poly.type
_entity_poly.pdbx_seq_one_letter_code
_entity_poly.pdbx_strand_id
1 'polypeptide(L)'
;MPVVWPTLLDLSRDECKRILRKLELEAYAGVISALRAQGDLTKEKKDLLGELSKVLSISTERHRAEVRRAVNDERLTTIAHK
;
A
#
# COMPACT_ATOMS: atom_id res chain seq x y z
N MET A 1 9.64 -35.07 -15.51
CA MET A 1 9.32 -34.84 -14.08
C MET A 1 8.02 -34.06 -14.01
N PRO A 2 7.07 -34.41 -13.13
CA PRO A 2 5.84 -33.62 -13.01
C PRO A 2 6.19 -32.26 -12.39
N VAL A 3 5.67 -31.19 -12.99
CA VAL A 3 5.84 -29.81 -12.51
C VAL A 3 4.99 -29.69 -11.24
N VAL A 4 5.64 -29.69 -10.07
CA VAL A 4 4.95 -29.51 -8.80
C VAL A 4 4.75 -28.01 -8.60
N TRP A 5 3.48 -27.58 -8.64
CA TRP A 5 3.11 -26.19 -8.44
C TRP A 5 2.92 -25.92 -6.93
N PRO A 6 3.43 -24.80 -6.39
CA PRO A 6 4.26 -23.80 -7.06
C PRO A 6 5.74 -24.21 -7.08
N THR A 7 6.40 -24.06 -8.23
CA THR A 7 7.86 -24.15 -8.31
C THR A 7 8.44 -22.86 -7.73
N LEU A 8 9.29 -22.99 -6.70
CA LEU A 8 9.99 -21.85 -6.13
C LEU A 8 10.99 -21.31 -7.16
N LEU A 9 11.01 -19.99 -7.34
CA LEU A 9 12.00 -19.31 -8.16
C LEU A 9 13.35 -19.33 -7.46
N ASP A 10 14.44 -19.30 -8.24
CA ASP A 10 15.79 -19.17 -7.72
C ASP A 10 16.06 -17.72 -7.29
N LEU A 11 15.54 -17.36 -6.12
CA LEU A 11 15.70 -16.06 -5.49
C LEU A 11 16.42 -16.24 -4.17
N SER A 12 17.42 -15.41 -3.92
CA SER A 12 18.05 -15.33 -2.61
C SER A 12 17.05 -14.82 -1.55
N ARG A 13 17.30 -15.18 -0.29
CA ARG A 13 16.50 -14.70 0.84
C ARG A 13 16.42 -13.16 0.90
N ASP A 14 17.50 -12.48 0.54
CA ASP A 14 17.55 -11.02 0.57
C ASP A 14 16.78 -10.37 -0.58
N GLU A 15 16.78 -10.99 -1.76
CA GLU A 15 15.89 -10.58 -2.87
C GLU A 15 14.43 -10.74 -2.48
N CYS A 16 14.05 -11.89 -1.91
CA CYS A 16 12.69 -12.12 -1.43
C CYS A 16 12.24 -11.05 -0.42
N LYS A 17 13.10 -10.69 0.55
CA LYS A 17 12.80 -9.63 1.53
C LYS A 17 12.64 -8.25 0.88
N ARG A 18 13.50 -7.90 -0.09
CA ARG A 18 13.40 -6.63 -0.83
C ARG A 18 12.12 -6.56 -1.65
N ILE A 19 11.77 -7.65 -2.33
CA ILE A 19 10.54 -7.76 -3.13
C ILE A 19 9.32 -7.65 -2.21
N LEU A 20 9.30 -8.39 -1.09
CA LEU A 20 8.22 -8.28 -0.11
C LEU A 20 8.06 -6.85 0.38
N ARG A 21 9.16 -6.18 0.76
CA ARG A 21 9.08 -4.79 1.24
C ARG A 21 8.55 -3.84 0.17
N LYS A 22 8.93 -4.04 -1.09
CA LYS A 22 8.39 -3.27 -2.21
C LYS A 22 6.88 -3.47 -2.33
N LEU A 23 6.42 -4.72 -2.31
CA LEU A 23 4.99 -5.07 -2.40
C LEU A 23 4.17 -4.46 -1.26
N GLU A 24 4.66 -4.52 -0.02
CA GLU A 24 4.01 -3.90 1.14
C GLU A 24 3.82 -2.38 0.95
N LEU A 25 4.87 -1.69 0.51
CA LEU A 25 4.85 -0.24 0.30
C LEU A 25 3.92 0.15 -0.85
N GLU A 26 3.96 -0.59 -1.96
CA GLU A 26 3.10 -0.34 -3.13
C GLU A 26 1.63 -0.62 -2.82
N ALA A 27 1.33 -1.71 -2.11
CA ALA A 27 -0.04 -2.03 -1.69
C ALA A 27 -0.60 -0.92 -0.78
N TYR A 28 0.18 -0.47 0.21
CA TYR A 28 -0.25 0.59 1.12
C TYR A 28 -0.50 1.92 0.39
N ALA A 29 0.42 2.30 -0.50
CA ALA A 29 0.29 3.50 -1.31
C ALA A 29 -0.95 3.44 -2.24
N GLY A 30 -1.21 2.27 -2.82
CA GLY A 30 -2.38 2.02 -3.65
C GLY A 30 -3.70 2.18 -2.88
N VAL A 31 -3.79 1.61 -1.68
CA VAL A 31 -4.97 1.77 -0.82
C VAL A 31 -5.20 3.23 -0.43
N ILE A 32 -4.14 3.95 -0.02
CA ILE A 32 -4.28 5.38 0.29
C ILE A 32 -4.77 6.17 -0.92
N SER A 33 -4.22 5.91 -2.11
CA SER A 33 -4.65 6.58 -3.33
C SER A 33 -6.12 6.29 -3.66
N ALA A 34 -6.57 5.05 -3.52
CA ALA A 34 -7.97 4.67 -3.74
C ALA A 34 -8.90 5.35 -2.72
N LEU A 35 -8.58 5.29 -1.43
CA LEU A 35 -9.39 5.90 -0.37
C LEU A 35 -9.48 7.42 -0.49
N ARG A 36 -8.41 8.08 -0.95
CA ARG A 36 -8.38 9.51 -1.24
C ARG A 36 -9.23 9.86 -2.46
N ALA A 37 -9.17 9.06 -3.53
CA ALA A 37 -10.00 9.27 -4.71
C ALA A 37 -11.51 9.08 -4.42
N GLN A 38 -11.86 8.32 -3.39
CA GLN A 38 -13.24 8.18 -2.91
C GLN A 38 -13.75 9.40 -2.11
N GLY A 39 -12.95 10.46 -1.92
CA GLY A 39 -13.30 11.62 -1.12
C GLY A 39 -12.75 11.58 0.30
N ASP A 40 -13.49 12.21 1.22
CA ASP A 40 -12.98 12.47 2.57
C ASP A 40 -12.70 11.21 3.39
N LEU A 41 -11.78 11.39 4.34
CA LEU A 41 -11.29 10.33 5.21
C LEU A 41 -12.21 10.18 6.44
N THR A 42 -13.12 9.22 6.36
CA THR A 42 -14.04 8.85 7.46
C THR A 42 -13.30 8.10 8.59
N LYS A 43 -13.94 7.95 9.75
CA LYS A 43 -13.41 7.17 10.88
C LYS A 43 -13.11 5.72 10.47
N GLU A 44 -14.03 5.08 9.76
CA GLU A 44 -13.88 3.71 9.26
C GLU A 44 -12.64 3.56 8.37
N LYS A 45 -12.42 4.48 7.43
CA LYS A 45 -11.23 4.49 6.57
C LYS A 45 -9.93 4.68 7.38
N LYS A 46 -9.95 5.46 8.47
CA LYS A 46 -8.79 5.64 9.37
C LYS A 46 -8.47 4.36 10.13
N ASP A 47 -9.49 3.72 10.69
CA ASP A 47 -9.34 2.48 11.45
C ASP A 47 -8.79 1.36 10.54
N LEU A 48 -9.30 1.26 9.30
CA LEU A 48 -8.76 0.37 8.28
C LEU A 48 -7.29 0.65 7.95
N LEU A 49 -6.91 1.92 7.75
CA LEU A 49 -5.52 2.29 7.48
C LEU A 49 -4.58 2.00 8.66
N GLY A 50 -5.10 2.08 9.89
CA GLY A 50 -4.40 1.69 11.11
C GLY A 50 -4.06 0.21 11.10
N GLU A 51 -5.05 -0.66 10.94
CA GLU A 51 -4.82 -2.10 10.87
C GLU A 51 -3.95 -2.50 9.68
N LEU A 52 -4.16 -1.89 8.51
CA LEU A 52 -3.35 -2.17 7.33
C LEU A 52 -1.88 -1.77 7.54
N SER A 53 -1.63 -0.62 8.18
CA SER A 53 -0.25 -0.19 8.47
C SER A 53 0.48 -1.16 9.39
N LYS A 54 -0.23 -1.76 10.34
CA LYS A 54 0.30 -2.76 11.27
C LYS A 54 0.63 -4.07 10.54
N VAL A 55 -0.28 -4.56 9.71
CA VAL A 55 -0.08 -5.81 8.94
C VAL A 55 1.07 -5.68 7.94
N LEU A 56 1.18 -4.54 7.26
CA LEU A 56 2.21 -4.28 6.24
C LEU A 56 3.50 -3.65 6.79
N SER A 57 3.67 -3.60 8.11
CA SER A 57 4.86 -3.04 8.77
C SER A 57 5.23 -1.63 8.26
N ILE A 58 4.23 -0.75 8.16
CA ILE A 58 4.38 0.64 7.72
C ILE A 58 4.61 1.53 8.94
N SER A 59 5.72 2.26 8.94
CA SER A 59 6.00 3.20 10.03
C SER A 59 5.06 4.41 9.98
N THR A 60 4.89 5.08 11.12
CA THR A 60 4.05 6.27 11.22
C THR A 60 4.50 7.40 10.29
N GLU A 61 5.81 7.53 10.08
CA GLU A 61 6.47 8.50 9.23
C GLU A 61 6.17 8.20 7.77
N ARG A 62 6.24 6.92 7.38
CA ARG A 62 5.89 6.48 6.03
C ARG A 62 4.40 6.69 5.75
N HIS A 63 3.53 6.34 6.69
CA HIS A 63 2.10 6.63 6.60
C HIS A 63 1.85 8.12 6.34
N ARG A 64 2.42 9.00 7.16
CA ARG A 64 2.28 10.46 6.99
C ARG A 64 2.81 10.95 5.64
N ALA A 65 3.89 10.36 5.13
CA ALA A 65 4.42 10.69 3.82
C ALA A 65 3.46 10.30 2.69
N GLU A 66 2.87 9.10 2.74
CA GLU A 66 1.89 8.64 1.75
C GLU A 66 0.59 9.47 1.79
N VAL A 67 0.12 9.85 2.99
CA VAL A 67 -1.02 10.75 3.12
C VAL A 67 -0.73 12.09 2.47
N ARG A 68 0.44 12.71 2.72
CA ARG A 68 0.83 13.97 2.06
C ARG A 68 0.91 13.82 0.54
N ARG A 69 1.48 12.72 0.05
CA ARG A 69 1.54 12.42 -1.40
C ARG A 69 0.13 12.40 -2.00
N ALA A 70 -0.78 11.64 -1.42
CA ALA A 70 -2.13 11.49 -1.95
C ALA A 70 -2.96 12.77 -1.82
N VAL A 71 -2.74 13.56 -0.76
CA VAL A 71 -3.41 14.85 -0.57
C VAL A 71 -2.99 15.87 -1.64
N ASN A 72 -1.72 15.85 -2.03
CA ASN A 72 -1.15 16.74 -3.04
C ASN A 72 -1.32 16.23 -4.47
N ASP A 73 -1.91 15.05 -4.67
CA ASP A 73 -2.18 14.52 -5.99
C ASP A 73 -3.46 15.18 -6.55
N GLU A 74 -3.26 16.10 -7.50
CA GLU A 74 -4.34 16.84 -8.15
C GLU A 74 -5.31 15.92 -8.88
N ARG A 75 -4.83 14.79 -9.43
CA ARG A 75 -5.68 13.83 -10.13
C ARG A 75 -6.61 13.13 -9.14
N LEU A 76 -6.09 12.65 -8.02
CA LEU A 76 -6.93 12.00 -6.99
C LEU A 76 -7.93 12.99 -6.41
N THR A 77 -7.51 14.23 -6.20
CA THR A 77 -8.40 15.32 -5.73
C THR A 77 -9.49 15.63 -6.73
N THR A 78 -9.17 15.68 -8.03
CA THR A 78 -10.16 15.87 -9.09
C THR A 78 -11.15 14.71 -9.15
N ILE A 79 -10.70 13.46 -9.03
CA ILE A 79 -11.58 12.28 -9.00
C ILE A 79 -12.54 12.34 -7.82
N ALA A 80 -12.07 12.76 -6.63
CA ALA A 80 -12.90 12.89 -5.44
C ALA A 80 -14.02 13.94 -5.54
N HIS A 81 -13.89 14.93 -6.44
CA HIS A 81 -14.84 16.02 -6.60
C HIS A 81 -15.80 15.87 -7.78
N LYS A 82 -15.62 14.84 -8.63
CA LYS A 82 -16.51 14.55 -9.76
C LYS A 82 -17.45 13.41 -9.43
#